data_AF-A0A0B7JUU8-F1
#
_entry.id   AF-A0A0B7JUU8-F1
#
_cell.length_a   1.000
_cell.length_b   1.000
_cell.length_c   1.000
_cell.angle_alpha   90.00
_cell.angle_beta   90.00
_cell.angle_gamma   90.00
#
_symmetry.space_group_name_H-M   'P 1'
#
loop_
_entity.id
_entity.type
_entity.pdbx_description
1 polymer ?
#
loop_
_entity_poly.entity_id
_entity_poly.type
_entity_poly.pdbx_seq_one_letter_code
_entity_poly.pdbx_strand_id
1 'polypeptide(L)'
;MTRNWEAYLQDEIKKSNGGQTQKEVETIRDFLKGAVSSTEAAIQLRSGFTTKDSTYNVWSFVGQISSKYPEHHEALLKLVAAIHQLPDVVDQSGQVTLQLSDHSDMIGAVWGDLTEDRNWETYYDNHVNSIAFLAKMSNLGIPSLNLADDCAQDFCMAFEQTPRDEASFKQEDIQALNINIPLVAQWVSNAGELIISLNGKIEPWPPNQKSLWTGPPEFCIARWEFWKSRAAWVQDLKSVHPKTRELARGVTEAMEKAEEAYYG
;
A
#
# COMPACT_ATOMS: atom_id res chain seq x y z
N MET A 1 -15.78 -10.62 -14.88
CA MET A 1 -16.38 -11.48 -13.84
C MET A 1 -16.24 -10.75 -12.53
N THR A 2 -17.32 -10.46 -11.82
CA THR A 2 -17.24 -9.95 -10.45
C THR A 2 -16.57 -11.02 -9.60
N ARG A 3 -15.37 -10.74 -9.06
CA ARG A 3 -14.69 -11.67 -8.14
C ARG A 3 -15.59 -11.82 -6.91
N ASN A 4 -16.03 -13.04 -6.60
CA ASN A 4 -16.94 -13.27 -5.47
C ASN A 4 -16.14 -13.30 -4.17
N TRP A 5 -16.03 -12.15 -3.50
CA TRP A 5 -15.33 -12.02 -2.22
C TRP A 5 -15.91 -12.93 -1.15
N GLU A 6 -17.24 -13.12 -1.11
CA GLU A 6 -17.86 -14.01 -0.14
C GLU A 6 -17.39 -15.46 -0.33
N ALA A 7 -17.29 -15.94 -1.57
CA ALA A 7 -16.79 -17.27 -1.85
C ALA A 7 -15.33 -17.45 -1.40
N TYR A 8 -14.51 -16.42 -1.56
CA TYR A 8 -13.13 -16.41 -1.06
C TYR A 8 -13.08 -16.47 0.48
N LEU A 9 -13.84 -15.62 1.19
CA LEU A 9 -13.87 -15.68 2.66
C LEU A 9 -14.38 -17.04 3.16
N GLN A 10 -15.35 -17.64 2.47
CA GLN A 10 -15.86 -18.98 2.81
C GLN A 10 -14.82 -20.08 2.57
N ASP A 11 -13.96 -19.93 1.57
CA ASP A 11 -12.83 -20.85 1.34
C ASP A 11 -11.79 -20.71 2.45
N GLU A 12 -11.45 -19.49 2.84
CA GLU A 12 -10.51 -19.22 3.93
C GLU A 12 -11.05 -19.71 5.29
N ILE A 13 -12.35 -19.54 5.56
CA ILE A 13 -13.04 -20.15 6.73
C ILE A 13 -12.86 -21.67 6.74
N LYS A 14 -13.02 -22.35 5.59
CA LYS A 14 -12.87 -23.81 5.51
C LYS A 14 -11.44 -24.27 5.73
N LYS A 15 -10.44 -23.48 5.31
CA LYS A 15 -9.02 -23.77 5.53
C LYS A 15 -8.62 -23.58 6.99
N SER A 16 -9.22 -22.60 7.67
CA SER A 16 -9.06 -22.45 9.11
C SER A 16 -9.82 -23.57 9.83
N ASN A 17 -9.13 -24.56 10.37
CA ASN A 17 -9.71 -25.76 11.02
C ASN A 17 -10.52 -25.46 12.31
N GLY A 18 -11.57 -24.64 12.28
CA GLY A 18 -12.45 -24.40 13.42
C GLY A 18 -11.91 -23.48 14.52
N GLY A 19 -10.77 -22.84 14.27
CA GLY A 19 -9.99 -22.12 15.30
C GLY A 19 -10.34 -20.63 15.45
N GLN A 20 -9.45 -19.91 16.14
CA GLN A 20 -9.49 -18.46 16.35
C GLN A 20 -9.57 -17.67 15.03
N THR A 21 -8.82 -18.13 14.02
CA THR A 21 -8.86 -17.60 12.65
C THR A 21 -10.24 -17.63 12.01
N GLN A 22 -11.08 -18.65 12.29
CA GLN A 22 -12.44 -18.71 11.73
C GLN A 22 -13.29 -17.54 12.24
N LYS A 23 -13.24 -17.25 13.55
CA LYS A 23 -14.01 -16.17 14.16
C LYS A 23 -13.60 -14.80 13.63
N GLU A 24 -12.30 -14.60 13.43
CA GLU A 24 -11.75 -13.37 12.85
C GLU A 24 -12.28 -13.15 11.43
N VAL A 25 -12.25 -14.20 10.59
CA VAL A 25 -12.76 -14.13 9.22
C VAL A 25 -14.28 -13.91 9.19
N GLU A 26 -15.04 -14.60 10.06
CA GLU A 26 -16.49 -14.40 10.19
C GLU A 26 -16.83 -12.97 10.61
N THR A 27 -16.07 -12.40 11.56
CA THR A 27 -16.25 -11.01 12.01
C THR A 27 -16.01 -10.03 10.87
N ILE A 28 -14.92 -10.21 10.10
CA ILE A 28 -14.61 -9.35 8.95
C ILE A 28 -15.68 -9.50 7.85
N ARG A 29 -16.14 -10.73 7.58
CA ARG A 29 -17.24 -10.97 6.64
C ARG A 29 -18.51 -10.22 7.06
N ASP A 30 -18.92 -10.38 8.31
CA ASP A 30 -20.17 -9.80 8.81
C ASP A 30 -20.08 -8.27 8.81
N PHE A 31 -18.90 -7.71 9.10
CA PHE A 31 -18.61 -6.29 8.93
C PHE A 31 -18.74 -5.83 7.48
N LEU A 32 -18.12 -6.53 6.52
CA LEU A 32 -18.20 -6.19 5.10
C LEU A 32 -19.62 -6.31 4.53
N LYS A 33 -20.48 -7.15 5.12
CA LYS A 33 -21.92 -7.22 4.82
C LYS A 33 -22.74 -6.10 5.47
N GLY A 34 -22.14 -5.30 6.35
CA GLY A 34 -22.83 -4.29 7.15
C GLY A 34 -23.70 -4.88 8.26
N ALA A 35 -23.50 -6.16 8.64
CA ALA A 35 -24.23 -6.80 9.73
C ALA A 35 -23.75 -6.33 11.11
N VAL A 36 -22.51 -5.85 11.20
CA VAL A 36 -21.94 -5.20 12.40
C VAL A 36 -21.24 -3.91 11.99
N SER A 37 -21.17 -2.95 12.90
CA SER A 37 -20.41 -1.70 12.72
C SER A 37 -18.89 -1.95 12.80
N SER A 38 -18.09 -0.99 12.33
CA SER A 38 -16.62 -1.08 12.43
C SER A 38 -16.14 -1.13 13.88
N THR A 39 -16.80 -0.43 14.80
CA THR A 39 -16.48 -0.45 16.24
C THR A 39 -16.82 -1.80 16.86
N GLU A 40 -17.99 -2.37 16.56
CA GLU A 40 -18.36 -3.71 17.06
C GLU A 40 -17.42 -4.78 16.52
N ALA A 41 -17.10 -4.73 15.23
CA ALA A 41 -16.14 -5.64 14.60
C ALA A 41 -14.75 -5.51 15.24
N ALA A 42 -14.25 -4.29 15.46
CA ALA A 42 -12.96 -4.06 16.11
C ALA A 42 -12.92 -4.63 17.53
N ILE A 43 -13.99 -4.48 18.32
CA ILE A 43 -14.10 -5.05 19.68
C ILE A 43 -14.09 -6.58 19.62
N GLN A 44 -14.83 -7.17 18.68
CA GLN A 44 -14.89 -8.62 18.49
C GLN A 44 -13.52 -9.18 18.09
N LEU A 45 -12.85 -8.57 17.11
CA LEU A 45 -11.48 -8.92 16.72
C LEU A 45 -10.51 -8.79 17.89
N ARG A 46 -10.59 -7.70 18.66
CA ARG A 46 -9.77 -7.51 19.86
C ARG A 46 -9.94 -8.60 20.90
N SER A 47 -11.16 -9.10 21.10
CA SER A 47 -11.39 -10.21 22.02
C SER A 47 -10.69 -11.50 21.59
N GLY A 48 -10.43 -11.62 20.29
CA GLY A 48 -9.61 -12.66 19.69
C GLY A 48 -8.12 -12.36 19.69
N PHE A 49 -7.63 -11.21 20.17
CA PHE A 49 -6.20 -10.93 20.19
C PHE A 49 -5.52 -11.44 21.45
N THR A 50 -5.09 -12.70 21.41
CA THR A 50 -4.43 -13.38 22.55
C THR A 50 -2.93 -13.55 22.36
N THR A 51 -2.45 -13.50 21.13
CA THR A 51 -1.03 -13.68 20.76
C THR A 51 -0.65 -12.79 19.57
N LYS A 52 0.64 -12.60 19.32
CA LYS A 52 1.12 -11.94 18.09
C LYS A 52 0.64 -12.66 16.82
N ASP A 53 0.52 -14.00 16.87
CA ASP A 53 0.02 -14.79 15.74
C ASP A 53 -1.45 -14.47 15.40
N SER A 54 -2.26 -14.09 16.40
CA SER A 54 -3.66 -13.71 16.15
C SER A 54 -3.80 -12.34 15.48
N THR A 55 -2.94 -11.37 15.80
CA THR A 55 -2.88 -10.11 15.07
C THR A 55 -2.35 -10.29 13.66
N TYR A 56 -1.36 -11.16 13.47
CA TYR A 56 -0.84 -11.51 12.15
C TYR A 56 -1.96 -11.98 11.22
N ASN A 57 -2.82 -12.89 11.68
CA ASN A 57 -3.91 -13.43 10.86
C ASN A 57 -4.89 -12.34 10.40
N VAL A 58 -5.33 -11.47 11.32
CA VAL A 58 -6.25 -10.38 10.98
C VAL A 58 -5.62 -9.41 9.99
N TRP A 59 -4.38 -9.00 10.24
CA TRP A 59 -3.67 -8.07 9.38
C TRP A 59 -3.37 -8.65 7.98
N SER A 60 -2.92 -9.91 7.92
CA SER A 60 -2.76 -10.63 6.66
C SER A 60 -4.08 -10.69 5.89
N PHE A 61 -5.19 -10.97 6.57
CA PHE A 61 -6.50 -11.06 5.93
C PHE A 61 -7.00 -9.72 5.40
N VAL A 62 -6.84 -8.64 6.18
CA VAL A 62 -7.14 -7.28 5.72
C VAL A 62 -6.31 -6.93 4.47
N GLY A 63 -5.02 -7.25 4.46
CA GLY A 63 -4.14 -7.07 3.30
C GLY A 63 -4.56 -7.89 2.07
N GLN A 64 -4.98 -9.14 2.26
CA GLN A 64 -5.46 -9.99 1.17
C GLN A 64 -6.79 -9.49 0.60
N ILE A 65 -7.73 -9.02 1.43
CA ILE A 65 -9.00 -8.46 0.94
C ILE A 65 -8.73 -7.14 0.21
N SER A 66 -7.92 -6.25 0.78
CA SER A 66 -7.64 -4.95 0.17
C SER A 66 -6.95 -5.06 -1.19
N SER A 67 -6.10 -6.08 -1.38
CA SER A 67 -5.46 -6.37 -2.67
C SER A 67 -6.43 -6.94 -3.71
N LYS A 68 -7.28 -7.90 -3.32
CA LYS A 68 -8.14 -8.64 -4.25
C LYS A 68 -9.48 -7.97 -4.55
N TYR A 69 -9.99 -7.15 -3.62
CA TYR A 69 -11.34 -6.57 -3.61
C TYR A 69 -11.32 -5.08 -3.23
N PRO A 70 -10.82 -4.21 -4.13
CA PRO A 70 -10.67 -2.78 -3.86
C PRO A 70 -11.99 -2.05 -3.56
N GLU A 71 -13.13 -2.61 -3.95
CA GLU A 71 -14.45 -2.09 -3.60
C GLU A 71 -14.70 -2.01 -2.08
N HIS A 72 -13.94 -2.78 -1.28
CA HIS A 72 -14.05 -2.80 0.18
C HIS A 72 -13.08 -1.86 0.89
N HIS A 73 -12.22 -1.11 0.18
CA HIS A 73 -11.22 -0.23 0.81
C HIS A 73 -11.83 0.70 1.87
N GLU A 74 -12.91 1.41 1.54
CA GLU A 74 -13.53 2.36 2.48
C GLU A 74 -14.08 1.69 3.75
N ALA A 75 -14.60 0.46 3.63
CA ALA A 75 -15.04 -0.32 4.77
C ALA A 75 -13.83 -0.75 5.61
N LEU A 76 -12.81 -1.33 4.97
CA LEU A 76 -11.59 -1.76 5.63
C LEU A 76 -10.88 -0.60 6.35
N LEU A 77 -10.79 0.59 5.75
CA LEU A 77 -10.21 1.77 6.39
C LEU A 77 -10.93 2.14 7.69
N LYS A 78 -12.27 2.06 7.71
CA LYS A 78 -13.06 2.29 8.93
C LYS A 78 -12.81 1.24 10.00
N LEU A 79 -12.61 -0.02 9.60
CA LEU A 79 -12.26 -1.10 10.52
C LEU A 79 -10.86 -0.89 11.11
N VAL A 80 -9.86 -0.63 10.28
CA VAL A 80 -8.49 -0.34 10.73
C VAL A 80 -8.47 0.85 11.66
N ALA A 81 -9.12 1.96 11.28
CA ALA A 81 -9.24 3.13 12.15
C ALA A 81 -9.89 2.78 13.50
N ALA A 82 -10.95 1.97 13.51
CA ALA A 82 -11.61 1.54 14.74
C ALA A 82 -10.71 0.66 15.62
N ILE A 83 -9.91 -0.23 15.03
CA ILE A 83 -8.92 -1.05 15.77
C ILE A 83 -7.86 -0.14 16.41
N HIS A 84 -7.38 0.88 15.71
CA HIS A 84 -6.40 1.85 16.22
C HIS A 84 -6.92 2.71 17.39
N GLN A 85 -8.24 2.82 17.58
CA GLN A 85 -8.82 3.51 18.73
C GLN A 85 -8.95 2.62 19.98
N LEU A 86 -8.71 1.31 19.86
CA LEU A 86 -8.79 0.40 20.99
C LEU A 86 -7.50 0.42 21.81
N PRO A 87 -7.59 0.23 23.14
CA PRO A 87 -6.40 0.13 23.97
C PRO A 87 -5.65 -1.16 23.64
N ASP A 88 -4.32 -1.03 23.62
CA ASP A 88 -3.39 -2.15 23.54
C ASP A 88 -3.70 -3.22 24.59
N VAL A 89 -3.26 -4.45 24.33
CA VAL A 89 -3.37 -5.52 25.31
C VAL A 89 -2.23 -5.38 26.29
N VAL A 90 -2.57 -5.33 27.57
CA VAL A 90 -1.62 -5.26 28.68
C VAL A 90 -1.73 -6.49 29.57
N ASP A 91 -0.62 -6.89 30.18
CA ASP A 91 -0.63 -7.94 31.20
C ASP A 91 -1.08 -7.42 32.58
N GLN A 92 -1.04 -8.29 33.59
CA GLN A 92 -1.40 -7.95 34.97
C GLN A 92 -0.50 -6.89 35.61
N SER A 93 0.70 -6.67 35.06
CA SER A 93 1.64 -5.63 35.50
C SER A 93 1.40 -4.28 34.81
N GLY A 94 0.51 -4.24 33.81
CA GLY A 94 0.25 -3.06 32.99
C GLY A 94 1.24 -2.88 31.83
N GLN A 95 2.10 -3.88 31.57
CA GLN A 95 3.01 -3.85 30.43
C GLN A 95 2.27 -4.24 29.15
N VAL A 96 2.47 -3.49 28.06
CA VAL A 96 1.91 -3.81 26.75
C VAL A 96 2.50 -5.14 26.26
N THR A 97 1.63 -6.13 26.09
CA THR A 97 1.96 -7.45 25.53
C THR A 97 1.62 -7.56 24.06
N LEU A 98 0.70 -6.71 23.57
CA LEU A 98 0.33 -6.65 22.18
C LEU A 98 -0.08 -5.23 21.80
N GLN A 99 0.65 -4.66 20.85
CA GLN A 99 0.33 -3.39 20.26
C GLN A 99 -0.64 -3.61 19.10
N LEU A 100 -1.90 -3.16 19.25
CA LEU A 100 -2.92 -3.39 18.22
C LEU A 100 -2.67 -2.57 16.97
N SER A 101 -2.01 -1.42 17.12
CA SER A 101 -1.61 -0.57 16.01
C SER A 101 -0.43 -1.12 15.21
N ASP A 102 0.24 -2.20 15.67
CA ASP A 102 1.32 -2.83 14.92
C ASP A 102 0.72 -3.74 13.84
N HIS A 103 0.78 -3.26 12.61
CA HIS A 103 0.35 -3.96 11.40
C HIS A 103 1.54 -4.23 10.47
N SER A 104 2.76 -4.36 11.02
CA SER A 104 3.97 -4.74 10.27
C SER A 104 3.77 -6.03 9.46
N ASP A 105 2.98 -6.93 10.01
CA ASP A 105 2.57 -8.18 9.40
C ASP A 105 1.59 -7.99 8.21
N MET A 106 0.78 -6.91 8.19
CA MET A 106 -0.05 -6.56 7.02
C MET A 106 0.84 -6.22 5.83
N ILE A 107 1.89 -5.43 6.07
CA ILE A 107 2.89 -5.07 5.06
C ILE A 107 3.65 -6.34 4.65
N GLY A 108 4.08 -7.17 5.60
CA GLY A 108 4.68 -8.48 5.31
C GLY A 108 3.80 -9.38 4.44
N ALA A 109 2.48 -9.40 4.63
CA ALA A 109 1.55 -10.17 3.78
C ALA A 109 1.30 -9.51 2.42
N VAL A 110 1.21 -8.18 2.36
CA VAL A 110 1.11 -7.41 1.11
C VAL A 110 2.36 -7.60 0.25
N TRP A 111 3.55 -7.63 0.84
CA TRP A 111 4.81 -7.70 0.10
C TRP A 111 5.37 -9.13 -0.01
N GLY A 112 5.14 -10.00 0.97
CA GLY A 112 5.67 -11.36 1.06
C GLY A 112 4.86 -12.40 0.28
N ASP A 113 3.54 -12.48 0.50
CA ASP A 113 2.68 -13.50 -0.14
C ASP A 113 2.36 -13.17 -1.61
N LEU A 114 2.56 -11.93 -2.05
CA LEU A 114 2.40 -11.56 -3.46
C LEU A 114 3.60 -11.98 -4.33
N THR A 115 4.77 -12.27 -3.75
CA THR A 115 5.99 -12.58 -4.54
C THR A 115 6.00 -13.98 -5.16
N GLU A 116 5.10 -14.87 -4.77
CA GLU A 116 5.11 -16.27 -5.21
C GLU A 116 4.27 -16.56 -6.48
N ASP A 117 3.32 -15.69 -6.84
CA ASP A 117 2.42 -15.92 -7.98
C ASP A 117 2.97 -15.29 -9.28
N ARG A 118 3.41 -16.14 -10.21
CA ARG A 118 4.15 -15.76 -11.43
C ARG A 118 3.25 -15.26 -12.58
N ASN A 119 1.97 -15.01 -12.34
CA ASN A 119 1.11 -14.37 -13.32
C ASN A 119 1.21 -12.84 -13.17
N TRP A 120 2.08 -12.26 -14.00
CA TRP A 120 2.33 -10.83 -14.12
C TRP A 120 1.06 -9.95 -14.05
N GLU A 121 -0.03 -10.32 -14.73
CA GLU A 121 -1.23 -9.47 -14.80
C GLU A 121 -2.03 -9.47 -13.49
N THR A 122 -2.22 -10.63 -12.87
CA THR A 122 -2.94 -10.73 -11.59
C THR A 122 -2.09 -10.18 -10.44
N TYR A 123 -0.78 -10.42 -10.46
CA TYR A 123 0.19 -9.85 -9.53
C TYR A 123 0.11 -8.33 -9.54
N TYR A 124 0.11 -7.76 -10.75
CA TYR A 124 0.05 -6.33 -10.99
C TYR A 124 -1.21 -5.68 -10.38
N ASP A 125 -2.40 -6.21 -10.68
CA ASP A 125 -3.65 -5.63 -10.17
C ASP A 125 -3.72 -5.66 -8.64
N ASN A 126 -3.35 -6.80 -8.03
CA ASN A 126 -3.40 -6.95 -6.58
C ASN A 126 -2.40 -6.00 -5.89
N HIS A 127 -1.20 -5.86 -6.44
CA HIS A 127 -0.18 -4.96 -5.90
C HIS A 127 -0.62 -3.50 -6.00
N VAL A 128 -1.15 -3.07 -7.15
CA VAL A 128 -1.71 -1.71 -7.34
C VAL A 128 -2.81 -1.43 -6.31
N ASN A 129 -3.73 -2.38 -6.10
CA ASN A 129 -4.80 -2.22 -5.11
C ASN A 129 -4.28 -2.14 -3.67
N SER A 130 -3.25 -2.91 -3.32
CA SER A 130 -2.60 -2.84 -2.02
C SER A 130 -1.95 -1.47 -1.78
N ILE A 131 -1.20 -0.94 -2.75
CA ILE A 131 -0.59 0.38 -2.65
C ILE A 131 -1.66 1.47 -2.54
N ALA A 132 -2.77 1.36 -3.29
CA ALA A 132 -3.90 2.27 -3.14
C ALA A 132 -4.47 2.26 -1.71
N PHE A 133 -4.63 1.08 -1.12
CA PHE A 133 -5.10 0.95 0.27
C PHE A 133 -4.13 1.56 1.28
N LEU A 134 -2.82 1.28 1.14
CA LEU A 134 -1.78 1.85 2.00
C LEU A 134 -1.74 3.38 1.88
N ALA A 135 -1.77 3.93 0.67
CA ALA A 135 -1.81 5.36 0.43
C ALA A 135 -3.02 6.03 1.10
N LYS A 136 -4.21 5.42 0.99
CA LYS A 136 -5.41 5.92 1.68
C LYS A 136 -5.29 5.86 3.20
N MET A 137 -4.76 4.76 3.76
CA MET A 137 -4.51 4.64 5.20
C MET A 137 -3.61 5.78 5.69
N SER A 138 -2.49 5.99 5.00
CA SER A 138 -1.54 7.04 5.32
C SER A 138 -2.15 8.43 5.24
N ASN A 139 -2.95 8.72 4.20
CA ASN A 139 -3.64 10.00 4.07
C ASN A 139 -4.68 10.25 5.18
N LEU A 140 -5.27 9.19 5.75
CA LEU A 140 -6.15 9.29 6.91
C LEU A 140 -5.39 9.46 8.24
N GLY A 141 -4.05 9.54 8.21
CA GLY A 141 -3.23 9.60 9.41
C GLY A 141 -3.26 8.31 10.22
N ILE A 142 -3.73 7.20 9.63
CA ILE A 142 -3.55 5.88 10.21
C ILE A 142 -2.07 5.55 10.00
N PRO A 143 -1.26 5.49 11.09
CA PRO A 143 0.17 5.26 10.94
C PRO A 143 0.39 3.98 10.15
N SER A 144 1.16 4.04 9.07
CA SER A 144 1.76 2.85 8.46
C SER A 144 3.20 2.74 8.95
N LEU A 145 3.75 1.54 9.09
CA LEU A 145 5.07 1.39 9.71
C LEU A 145 6.14 2.23 9.02
N ASN A 146 6.12 2.40 7.70
CA ASN A 146 7.06 3.27 6.99
C ASN A 146 6.51 3.82 5.65
N LEU A 147 5.42 4.60 5.65
CA LEU A 147 4.92 5.32 4.45
C LEU A 147 6.06 5.95 3.63
N ALA A 148 6.95 6.64 4.34
CA ALA A 148 8.06 7.37 3.76
C ALA A 148 8.99 6.44 2.96
N ASP A 149 9.33 5.27 3.50
CA ASP A 149 10.23 4.34 2.83
C ASP A 149 9.53 3.60 1.68
N ASP A 150 8.29 3.13 1.90
CA ASP A 150 7.52 2.40 0.87
C ASP A 150 7.26 3.28 -0.36
N CYS A 151 6.77 4.51 -0.12
CA CYS A 151 6.54 5.47 -1.18
C CYS A 151 7.86 5.88 -1.84
N ALA A 152 8.92 6.16 -1.07
CA ALA A 152 10.21 6.53 -1.66
C ALA A 152 10.78 5.41 -2.54
N GLN A 153 10.64 4.15 -2.13
CA GLN A 153 11.08 3.00 -2.90
C GLN A 153 10.39 2.96 -4.27
N ASP A 154 9.07 3.04 -4.31
CA ASP A 154 8.32 2.99 -5.58
C ASP A 154 8.70 4.15 -6.52
N PHE A 155 8.86 5.36 -5.97
CA PHE A 155 9.30 6.52 -6.74
C PHE A 155 10.74 6.37 -7.24
N CYS A 156 11.65 5.85 -6.41
CA CYS A 156 13.04 5.60 -6.82
C CYS A 156 13.11 4.57 -7.95
N MET A 157 12.38 3.46 -7.82
CA MET A 157 12.29 2.42 -8.84
C MET A 157 11.69 2.95 -10.15
N ALA A 158 10.67 3.82 -10.08
CA ALA A 158 10.03 4.41 -11.25
C ALA A 158 10.86 5.50 -11.94
N PHE A 159 11.54 6.36 -11.18
CA PHE A 159 12.03 7.64 -11.71
C PHE A 159 13.54 7.84 -11.62
N GLU A 160 14.18 7.18 -10.66
CA GLU A 160 15.59 7.40 -10.38
C GLU A 160 16.51 6.34 -11.00
N GLN A 161 16.01 5.15 -11.30
CA GLN A 161 16.85 4.06 -11.78
C GLN A 161 16.81 3.88 -13.30
N THR A 162 15.68 4.20 -13.94
CA THR A 162 15.53 4.06 -15.39
C THR A 162 16.32 5.14 -16.13
N PRO A 163 17.19 4.80 -17.12
CA PRO A 163 17.93 5.78 -17.92
C PRO A 163 17.04 6.83 -18.60
N ARG A 164 17.60 7.99 -18.95
CA ARG A 164 16.87 9.05 -19.69
C ARG A 164 16.79 8.81 -21.20
N ASP A 165 17.76 8.10 -21.76
CA ASP A 165 17.84 7.87 -23.20
C ASP A 165 17.12 6.56 -23.57
N GLU A 166 16.00 6.68 -24.27
CA GLU A 166 15.19 5.54 -24.75
C GLU A 166 16.01 4.61 -25.67
N ALA A 167 16.98 5.13 -26.42
CA ALA A 167 17.84 4.31 -27.28
C ALA A 167 18.76 3.37 -26.48
N SER A 168 18.97 3.65 -25.19
CA SER A 168 19.78 2.85 -24.27
C SER A 168 18.99 1.87 -23.41
N PHE A 169 17.65 1.84 -23.55
CA PHE A 169 16.80 0.99 -22.74
C PHE A 169 17.10 -0.48 -22.95
N LYS A 170 17.15 -1.21 -21.83
CA LYS A 170 17.05 -2.65 -21.81
C LYS A 170 15.60 -3.06 -21.56
N GLN A 171 15.29 -4.33 -21.77
CA GLN A 171 13.94 -4.85 -21.53
C GLN A 171 13.52 -4.67 -20.06
N GLU A 172 14.47 -4.79 -19.14
CA GLU A 172 14.24 -4.63 -17.71
C GLU A 172 13.86 -3.18 -17.34
N ASP A 173 14.38 -2.18 -18.08
CA ASP A 173 14.03 -0.77 -17.89
C ASP A 173 12.56 -0.51 -18.25
N ILE A 174 12.10 -1.08 -19.36
CA ILE A 174 10.71 -0.99 -19.82
C ILE A 174 9.78 -1.70 -18.83
N GLN A 175 10.18 -2.88 -18.35
CA GLN A 175 9.44 -3.62 -17.34
C GLN A 175 9.34 -2.84 -16.03
N ALA A 176 10.45 -2.27 -15.54
CA ALA A 176 10.46 -1.46 -14.33
C ALA A 176 9.50 -0.27 -14.43
N LEU A 177 9.49 0.46 -15.55
CA LEU A 177 8.52 1.54 -15.75
C LEU A 177 7.08 1.04 -15.76
N ASN A 178 6.80 -0.07 -16.46
CA ASN A 178 5.46 -0.64 -16.53
C ASN A 178 4.96 -1.14 -15.16
N ILE A 179 5.85 -1.58 -14.26
CA ILE A 179 5.53 -1.98 -12.87
C ILE A 179 5.25 -0.78 -11.99
N ASN A 180 6.21 0.15 -11.92
CA ASN A 180 6.29 1.09 -10.80
C ASN A 180 5.46 2.36 -11.02
N ILE A 181 5.29 2.82 -12.26
CA ILE A 181 4.44 4.00 -12.56
C ILE A 181 3.00 3.83 -12.03
N PRO A 182 2.34 2.68 -12.20
CA PRO A 182 1.05 2.39 -11.59
C PRO A 182 1.02 2.48 -10.06
N LEU A 183 2.09 2.05 -9.38
CA LEU A 183 2.19 2.13 -7.92
C LEU A 183 2.31 3.59 -7.48
N VAL A 184 3.21 4.34 -8.12
CA VAL A 184 3.35 5.78 -7.94
C VAL A 184 2.03 6.51 -8.19
N ALA A 185 1.28 6.12 -9.22
CA ALA A 185 -0.03 6.70 -9.50
C ALA A 185 -1.01 6.56 -8.33
N GLN A 186 -0.96 5.43 -7.61
CA GLN A 186 -1.78 5.24 -6.41
C GLN A 186 -1.30 6.10 -5.24
N TRP A 187 0.01 6.20 -5.01
CA TRP A 187 0.57 7.07 -3.98
C TRP A 187 0.17 8.54 -4.18
N VAL A 188 0.42 9.10 -5.37
CA VAL A 188 0.12 10.52 -5.62
C VAL A 188 -1.38 10.78 -5.60
N SER A 189 -2.20 9.90 -6.20
CA SER A 189 -3.65 10.12 -6.27
C SER A 189 -4.35 10.07 -4.92
N ASN A 190 -3.84 9.28 -3.97
CA ASN A 190 -4.48 9.08 -2.67
C ASN A 190 -3.77 9.83 -1.53
N ALA A 191 -2.49 10.16 -1.66
CA ALA A 191 -1.66 10.73 -0.61
C ALA A 191 -0.67 11.80 -1.09
N GLY A 192 -0.84 12.37 -2.29
CA GLY A 192 0.09 13.35 -2.87
C GLY A 192 0.35 14.57 -1.97
N GLU A 193 -0.70 15.13 -1.37
CA GLU A 193 -0.61 16.27 -0.44
C GLU A 193 0.22 15.92 0.82
N LEU A 194 0.03 14.71 1.35
CA LEU A 194 0.85 14.21 2.45
C LEU A 194 2.31 14.04 2.01
N ILE A 195 2.54 13.42 0.85
CA ILE A 195 3.90 13.10 0.36
C ILE A 195 4.72 14.37 0.09
N ILE A 196 4.15 15.40 -0.54
CA ILE A 196 4.87 16.66 -0.80
C ILE A 196 5.23 17.39 0.51
N SER A 197 4.42 17.20 1.57
CA SER A 197 4.68 17.76 2.89
C SER A 197 5.75 16.99 3.68
N LEU A 198 6.13 15.78 3.25
CA LEU A 198 7.15 14.99 3.92
C LEU A 198 8.49 15.71 3.88
N ASN A 199 9.20 15.61 5.00
CA ASN A 199 10.57 16.05 5.13
C ASN A 199 11.36 14.97 5.87
N GLY A 200 12.68 14.97 5.67
CA GLY A 200 13.57 14.05 6.35
C GLY A 200 14.13 12.97 5.43
N LYS A 201 15.07 12.22 6.01
CA LYS A 201 15.91 11.27 5.30
C LYS A 201 15.06 10.12 4.76
N ILE A 202 15.42 9.70 3.56
CA ILE A 202 14.99 8.45 2.94
C ILE A 202 16.17 7.50 3.09
N GLU A 203 15.92 6.29 3.58
CA GLU A 203 16.97 5.28 3.61
C GLU A 203 17.42 4.95 2.18
N PRO A 204 18.74 4.86 1.91
CA PRO A 204 19.23 4.62 0.55
C PRO A 204 18.72 3.29 0.00
N TRP A 205 17.97 3.31 -1.10
CA TRP A 205 17.42 2.09 -1.69
C TRP A 205 17.56 2.00 -3.23
N PRO A 206 18.13 0.90 -3.75
CA PRO A 206 19.08 -0.01 -3.13
C PRO A 206 20.50 0.61 -3.10
N PRO A 207 21.35 0.26 -2.10
CA PRO A 207 22.63 0.92 -1.82
C PRO A 207 23.70 0.84 -2.93
N ASN A 208 23.45 0.07 -4.00
CA ASN A 208 24.41 -0.21 -5.07
C ASN A 208 23.90 0.15 -6.48
N GLN A 209 22.78 0.86 -6.61
CA GLN A 209 22.31 1.33 -7.91
C GLN A 209 22.57 2.83 -8.09
N LYS A 210 22.94 3.19 -9.33
CA LYS A 210 23.20 4.57 -9.71
C LYS A 210 21.86 5.29 -9.85
N SER A 211 21.43 5.99 -8.80
CA SER A 211 20.30 6.92 -8.86
C SER A 211 20.63 8.09 -9.81
N LEU A 212 19.64 8.49 -10.61
CA LEU A 212 19.65 9.71 -11.41
C LEU A 212 19.41 10.97 -10.57
N TRP A 213 18.91 10.82 -9.33
CA TRP A 213 18.83 11.91 -8.38
C TRP A 213 20.21 12.14 -7.76
N THR A 214 20.72 13.37 -7.86
CA THR A 214 22.06 13.74 -7.36
C THR A 214 22.01 14.62 -6.12
N GLY A 215 20.81 14.93 -5.62
CA GLY A 215 20.64 15.69 -4.38
C GLY A 215 20.72 14.80 -3.13
N PRO A 216 20.45 15.36 -1.94
CA PRO A 216 20.44 14.59 -0.70
C PRO A 216 19.39 13.46 -0.73
N PRO A 217 19.62 12.34 -0.03
CA PRO A 217 18.68 11.22 0.07
C PRO A 217 17.57 11.55 1.08
N GLU A 218 16.74 12.55 0.76
CA GLU A 218 15.67 13.02 1.62
C GLU A 218 14.43 13.40 0.80
N PHE A 219 13.28 13.47 1.46
CA PHE A 219 12.11 14.11 0.89
C PHE A 219 12.33 15.62 0.84
N CYS A 220 12.25 16.19 -0.35
CA CYS A 220 12.31 17.63 -0.55
C CYS A 220 11.59 18.03 -1.85
N ILE A 221 11.19 19.31 -1.93
CA ILE A 221 10.53 19.87 -3.11
C ILE A 221 11.35 19.67 -4.38
N ALA A 222 12.67 19.82 -4.33
CA ALA A 222 13.52 19.62 -5.50
C ALA A 222 13.48 18.17 -6.02
N ARG A 223 13.36 17.18 -5.12
CA ARG A 223 13.24 15.77 -5.49
C ARG A 223 11.85 15.44 -6.02
N TRP A 224 10.81 16.03 -5.42
CA TRP A 224 9.44 15.96 -5.92
C TRP A 224 9.33 16.51 -7.35
N GLU A 225 9.89 17.69 -7.63
CA GLU A 225 9.95 18.27 -8.98
C GLU A 225 10.73 17.39 -9.96
N PHE A 226 11.84 16.80 -9.49
CA PHE A 226 12.57 15.82 -10.27
C PHE A 226 11.68 14.64 -10.65
N TRP A 227 10.98 14.01 -9.71
CA TRP A 227 10.05 12.91 -9.98
C TRP A 227 8.92 13.31 -10.93
N LYS A 228 8.31 14.48 -10.75
CA LYS A 228 7.29 15.01 -11.66
C LYS A 228 7.82 15.15 -13.09
N SER A 229 9.05 15.65 -13.25
CA SER A 229 9.71 15.74 -14.57
C SER A 229 9.97 14.36 -15.20
N ARG A 230 10.24 13.34 -14.38
CA ARG A 230 10.43 11.96 -14.85
C ARG A 230 9.09 11.35 -15.26
N ALA A 231 8.02 11.57 -14.51
CA ALA A 231 6.67 11.17 -14.90
C ALA A 231 6.28 11.80 -16.25
N ALA A 232 6.50 13.10 -16.43
CA ALA A 232 6.25 13.80 -17.69
C ALA A 232 7.01 13.17 -18.87
N TRP A 233 8.30 12.86 -18.69
CA TRP A 233 9.10 12.18 -19.72
C TRP A 233 8.57 10.79 -20.06
N VAL A 234 8.04 10.01 -19.10
CA VAL A 234 7.47 8.68 -19.37
C VAL A 234 6.27 8.75 -20.32
N GLN A 235 5.51 9.86 -20.30
CA GLN A 235 4.33 10.03 -21.15
C GLN A 235 4.64 9.96 -22.64
N ASP A 236 5.86 10.27 -23.05
CA ASP A 236 6.28 10.34 -24.46
C ASP A 236 7.03 9.08 -24.94
N LEU A 237 7.35 8.14 -24.04
CA LEU A 237 8.12 6.94 -24.37
C LEU A 237 7.29 5.96 -25.20
N LYS A 238 7.73 5.67 -26.42
CA LYS A 238 7.00 4.76 -27.32
C LYS A 238 7.18 3.30 -26.94
N SER A 239 8.30 2.97 -26.31
CA SER A 239 8.67 1.63 -25.86
C SER A 239 7.86 1.09 -24.69
N VAL A 240 7.25 1.95 -23.86
CA VAL A 240 6.45 1.51 -22.70
C VAL A 240 4.98 1.26 -23.09
N HIS A 241 4.24 0.58 -22.22
CA HIS A 241 2.84 0.24 -22.50
C HIS A 241 1.97 1.51 -22.58
N PRO A 242 0.95 1.58 -23.47
CA PRO A 242 0.06 2.74 -23.56
C PRO A 242 -0.59 3.13 -22.23
N LYS A 243 -1.01 2.14 -21.44
CA LYS A 243 -1.59 2.39 -20.10
C LYS A 243 -0.58 3.02 -19.14
N THR A 244 0.69 2.63 -19.21
CA THR A 244 1.77 3.23 -18.42
C THR A 244 1.95 4.71 -18.74
N ARG A 245 1.94 5.07 -20.03
CA ARG A 245 1.98 6.49 -20.43
C ARG A 245 0.78 7.29 -19.93
N GLU A 246 -0.41 6.70 -20.01
CA GLU A 246 -1.64 7.32 -19.51
C GLU A 246 -1.59 7.54 -18.00
N LEU A 247 -1.13 6.54 -17.24
CA LEU A 247 -0.93 6.66 -15.80
C LEU A 247 0.15 7.68 -15.44
N ALA A 248 1.25 7.73 -16.18
CA ALA A 248 2.28 8.75 -15.99
C ALA A 248 1.75 10.18 -16.21
N ARG A 249 0.79 10.37 -17.10
CA ARG A 249 0.07 11.65 -17.25
C ARG A 249 -0.76 11.96 -16.02
N GLY A 250 -1.55 11.00 -15.56
CA GLY A 250 -2.33 11.16 -14.33
C GLY A 250 -1.44 11.43 -13.11
N VAL A 251 -0.24 10.84 -13.04
CA VAL A 251 0.76 11.16 -12.00
C VAL A 251 1.15 12.63 -12.07
N THR A 252 1.55 13.15 -13.23
CA THR A 252 1.93 14.56 -13.37
C THR A 252 0.78 15.50 -12.95
N GLU A 253 -0.43 15.26 -13.46
CA GLU A 253 -1.62 16.06 -13.11
C GLU A 253 -1.94 16.00 -11.60
N ALA A 254 -1.85 14.82 -10.99
CA ALA A 254 -2.10 14.65 -9.56
C ALA A 254 -0.99 15.30 -8.70
N MET A 255 0.26 15.31 -9.17
CA MET A 255 1.36 15.99 -8.48
C MET A 255 1.17 17.51 -8.54
N GLU A 256 0.77 18.07 -9.68
CA GLU A 256 0.45 19.49 -9.83
C GLU A 256 -0.71 19.89 -8.92
N LYS A 257 -1.76 19.07 -8.84
CA LYS A 257 -2.87 19.31 -7.92
C LYS A 257 -2.44 19.30 -6.45
N ALA A 258 -1.55 18.36 -6.07
CA ALA A 258 -1.01 18.30 -4.71
C ALA A 258 -0.15 19.53 -4.38
N GLU A 259 0.60 20.04 -5.35
CA GLU A 259 1.34 21.31 -5.22
C GLU A 259 0.41 22.50 -5.03
N GLU A 260 -0.66 22.61 -5.82
CA GLU A 260 -1.66 23.66 -5.68
C GLU A 260 -2.28 23.66 -4.28
N ALA A 261 -2.61 22.48 -3.75
CA ALA A 261 -3.16 22.34 -2.39
C ALA A 261 -2.13 22.64 -1.29
N TYR A 262 -0.85 22.36 -1.53
CA TYR A 262 0.22 22.60 -0.56
C TYR A 262 0.68 24.06 -0.49
N TYR A 263 0.69 24.78 -1.63
CA TYR A 263 1.15 26.17 -1.70
C TYR A 263 0.03 27.21 -1.64
N GLY A 264 -1.21 26.83 -1.95
CA GLY A 264 -2.39 27.71 -1.96
C GLY A 264 -2.97 27.96 -0.58
#